data_AF-A0A7C5BG57-F1
#
_entry.id   AF-A0A7C5BG57-F1
#
_cell.length_a   1.000
_cell.length_b   1.000
_cell.length_c   1.000
_cell.angle_alpha   90.00
_cell.angle_beta   90.00
_cell.angle_gamma   90.00
#
_symmetry.space_group_name_H-M   'P 1'
#
loop_
_entity.id
_entity.type
_entity.pdbx_description
1 polymer ?
#
loop_
_entity_poly.entity_id
_entity_poly.type
_entity_poly.pdbx_seq_one_letter_code
_entity_poly.pdbx_strand_id
1 'polypeptide(L)'
;MIKIKDSLSGKEKTLPKNIRLFVCGPTVYNYSHIGHARTYLAFDLLVRYLRSLNYKVKYVQNITDIDDKIINESKKLKINPFKLAKKFFKFYLSDLKKLNINSVDIYAPASKYIKE
;
A
#
# COMPACT_ATOMS: atom_id res chain seq x y z
N MET A 1 -12.77 -20.00 13.09
CA MET A 1 -12.61 -18.53 12.96
C MET A 1 -11.14 -18.22 12.74
N ILE A 2 -10.80 -17.30 11.84
CA ILE A 2 -9.41 -16.93 11.56
C ILE A 2 -8.83 -16.09 12.70
N LYS A 3 -7.62 -16.43 13.15
CA LYS A 3 -6.84 -15.68 14.13
C LYS A 3 -5.59 -15.10 13.46
N ILE A 4 -5.13 -13.94 13.94
CA ILE A 4 -3.88 -13.30 13.51
C ILE A 4 -3.06 -12.89 14.73
N LYS A 5 -1.73 -12.87 14.60
CA LYS A 5 -0.84 -12.31 15.61
C LYS A 5 -0.99 -10.79 15.65
N ASP A 6 -1.33 -10.25 16.82
CA ASP A 6 -1.43 -8.83 17.06
C ASP A 6 -0.13 -8.30 17.65
N SER A 7 0.55 -7.43 16.90
CA SER A 7 1.82 -6.82 17.35
C SER A 7 1.67 -5.96 18.61
N LEU A 8 0.49 -5.39 18.88
CA LEU A 8 0.26 -4.55 20.07
C LEU A 8 0.25 -5.39 21.36
N SER A 9 -0.48 -6.51 21.35
CA SER A 9 -0.61 -7.37 22.54
C SER A 9 0.36 -8.55 22.57
N GLY A 10 1.01 -8.86 21.46
CA GLY A 10 1.85 -10.06 21.27
C GLY A 10 1.05 -11.38 21.19
N LYS A 11 -0.27 -11.33 21.35
CA LYS A 11 -1.17 -12.49 21.37
C LYS A 11 -1.92 -12.64 20.05
N GLU A 12 -2.56 -13.79 19.87
CA GLU A 12 -3.47 -13.98 18.75
C GLU A 12 -4.83 -13.31 19.01
N LYS A 13 -5.39 -12.66 18.00
CA LYS A 13 -6.73 -12.09 18.00
C LYS A 13 -7.57 -12.68 16.88
N THR A 14 -8.84 -12.95 17.18
CA THR A 14 -9.80 -13.44 16.20
C THR A 14 -10.30 -12.28 15.32
N LEU A 15 -10.32 -12.49 14.00
CA LEU A 15 -10.80 -11.49 13.04
C LEU A 15 -12.33 -11.47 12.92
N PRO A 16 -12.98 -10.28 12.90
CA PRO A 16 -14.40 -10.15 12.58
C PRO A 16 -14.66 -10.46 11.10
N LYS A 17 -15.91 -10.77 10.73
CA LYS A 17 -16.30 -11.04 9.33
C LYS A 17 -16.24 -9.81 8.41
N ASN A 18 -16.38 -8.61 8.97
CA ASN A 18 -16.24 -7.34 8.25
C ASN A 18 -14.93 -6.67 8.69
N ILE A 19 -14.00 -6.49 7.75
CA ILE A 19 -12.64 -6.02 8.02
C ILE A 19 -12.40 -4.73 7.24
N ARG A 20 -11.93 -3.70 7.96
CA ARG A 20 -11.31 -2.51 7.37
C ARG A 20 -9.81 -2.65 7.54
N LEU A 21 -9.11 -2.93 6.44
CA LEU A 21 -7.68 -3.13 6.40
C LEU A 21 -7.00 -1.89 5.84
N PHE A 22 -6.05 -1.34 6.59
CA PHE A 22 -5.12 -0.33 6.12
C PHE A 22 -3.71 -0.91 6.12
N VAL A 23 -2.99 -0.75 5.03
CA VAL A 23 -1.56 -1.10 4.92
C VAL A 23 -0.83 0.13 4.41
N CYS A 24 0.31 0.46 5.04
CA CYS A 24 1.13 1.57 4.56
C CYS A 24 1.65 1.28 3.14
N GLY A 25 1.39 2.21 2.21
CA GLY A 25 1.92 2.16 0.86
C GLY A 25 3.28 2.86 0.71
N PRO A 26 3.78 2.99 -0.53
CA PRO A 26 5.12 3.48 -0.79
C PRO A 26 5.21 5.01 -0.76
N THR A 27 6.40 5.51 -0.46
CA THR A 27 6.82 6.87 -0.86
C THR A 27 7.29 6.82 -2.31
N VAL A 28 6.59 7.52 -3.21
CA VAL A 28 6.78 7.38 -4.67
C VAL A 28 7.90 8.29 -5.21
N TYR A 29 9.11 8.13 -4.69
CA TYR A 29 10.29 8.87 -5.15
C TYR A 29 11.24 8.04 -6.02
N ASN A 30 11.10 6.70 -6.03
CA ASN A 30 11.93 5.78 -6.80
C ASN A 30 11.16 4.47 -7.13
N TYR A 31 11.79 3.55 -7.86
CA TYR A 31 11.26 2.22 -8.17
C TYR A 31 11.06 1.36 -6.91
N SER A 32 10.10 0.43 -6.98
CA SER A 32 9.89 -0.52 -5.90
C SER A 32 10.99 -1.58 -5.88
N HIS A 33 11.45 -1.96 -4.68
CA HIS A 33 12.40 -3.06 -4.49
C HIS A 33 11.71 -4.32 -3.94
N ILE A 34 12.45 -5.43 -3.85
CA ILE A 34 11.90 -6.73 -3.41
C ILE A 34 11.26 -6.70 -2.01
N GLY A 35 11.76 -5.87 -1.11
CA GLY A 35 11.12 -5.63 0.19
C GLY A 35 9.66 -5.14 0.08
N HIS A 36 9.37 -4.23 -0.86
CA HIS A 36 8.00 -3.79 -1.15
C HIS A 36 7.17 -4.95 -1.71
N ALA A 37 7.72 -5.69 -2.67
CA ALA A 37 7.05 -6.83 -3.29
C ALA A 37 6.63 -7.87 -2.23
N ARG A 38 7.55 -8.23 -1.32
CA ARG A 38 7.27 -9.17 -0.22
C ARG A 38 6.10 -8.70 0.64
N THR A 39 6.10 -7.44 1.06
CA THR A 39 5.04 -6.88 1.91
C THR A 39 3.69 -6.91 1.21
N TYR A 40 3.62 -6.38 -0.01
CA TYR A 40 2.35 -6.28 -0.73
C TYR A 40 1.82 -7.64 -1.18
N LEU A 41 2.69 -8.59 -1.51
CA LEU A 41 2.29 -9.97 -1.78
C LEU A 41 1.70 -10.65 -0.55
N ALA A 42 2.29 -10.46 0.64
CA ALA A 42 1.78 -11.04 1.88
C ALA A 42 0.37 -10.54 2.21
N PHE A 43 0.13 -9.24 2.08
CA PHE A 43 -1.21 -8.67 2.31
C PHE A 43 -2.20 -9.02 1.20
N ASP A 44 -1.76 -9.13 -0.05
CA ASP A 44 -2.61 -9.61 -1.16
C ASP A 44 -3.07 -11.05 -0.90
N LEU A 45 -2.15 -11.94 -0.51
CA LEU A 45 -2.48 -13.31 -0.14
C LEU A 45 -3.46 -13.38 1.03
N LEU A 46 -3.22 -12.58 2.08
CA LEU A 46 -4.12 -12.50 3.24
C LEU A 46 -5.54 -12.08 2.80
N VAL A 47 -5.67 -11.02 2.00
CA VAL A 47 -6.97 -10.52 1.56
C VAL A 47 -7.67 -11.54 0.65
N ARG A 48 -6.95 -12.17 -0.29
CA ARG A 48 -7.48 -13.25 -1.13
C ARG A 48 -8.01 -14.41 -0.30
N TYR A 49 -7.24 -14.86 0.68
CA TYR A 49 -7.63 -15.95 1.58
C TYR A 49 -8.85 -15.59 2.44
N LEU A 50 -8.92 -14.37 2.96
CA LEU A 50 -10.08 -13.92 3.73
C LEU A 50 -11.33 -13.84 2.84
N ARG A 51 -11.20 -13.29 1.62
CA ARG A 51 -12.30 -13.20 0.65
C ARG A 51 -12.78 -14.59 0.20
N SER A 52 -11.89 -15.56 0.01
CA SER A 52 -12.29 -16.95 -0.30
C SER A 52 -13.05 -17.63 0.83
N LEU A 53 -12.90 -17.14 2.07
CA LEU A 53 -13.66 -17.58 3.25
C LEU A 53 -14.90 -16.70 3.54
N ASN A 54 -15.36 -15.94 2.55
CA ASN A 54 -16.52 -15.05 2.63
C ASN A 54 -16.41 -13.95 3.70
N TYR A 55 -15.19 -13.49 4.02
CA TYR A 55 -15.01 -12.26 4.79
C TYR A 55 -15.19 -11.04 3.87
N LYS A 56 -15.87 -10.00 4.37
CA LYS A 56 -15.97 -8.71 3.68
C LYS A 56 -14.77 -7.86 4.06
N VAL A 57 -13.81 -7.71 3.15
CA VAL A 57 -12.59 -6.95 3.39
C VAL A 57 -12.59 -5.70 2.53
N LYS A 58 -12.55 -4.53 3.17
CA LYS A 58 -12.24 -3.23 2.54
C LYS A 58 -10.77 -2.92 2.79
N TYR A 59 -9.95 -3.01 1.75
CA TYR A 59 -8.51 -2.80 1.78
C TYR A 59 -8.13 -1.45 1.19
N VAL A 60 -7.56 -0.58 2.02
CA VAL A 60 -7.04 0.74 1.67
C VAL A 60 -5.51 0.77 1.80
N GLN A 61 -4.85 1.42 0.86
CA GLN A 61 -3.43 1.73 0.93
C GLN A 61 -3.21 3.21 0.64
N ASN A 62 -2.45 3.90 1.48
CA ASN A 62 -2.04 5.28 1.18
C ASN A 62 -0.96 5.29 0.08
N ILE A 63 -0.81 6.42 -0.62
CA ILE A 63 0.36 6.69 -1.45
C ILE A 63 1.01 7.96 -0.91
N THR A 64 2.25 7.84 -0.42
CA THR A 64 2.98 9.01 0.07
C THR A 64 3.59 9.74 -1.12
N ASP A 65 2.85 10.69 -1.67
CA ASP A 65 3.23 11.53 -2.82
C ASP A 65 3.66 12.95 -2.44
N ILE A 66 3.79 13.23 -1.14
CA ILE A 66 4.37 14.43 -0.54
C ILE A 66 5.33 13.97 0.57
N ASP A 67 6.64 14.16 0.38
CA ASP A 67 7.69 13.73 1.30
C ASP A 67 9.03 14.41 0.95
N ASP A 68 9.92 14.62 1.92
CA ASP A 68 11.26 15.18 1.71
C ASP A 68 12.09 14.38 0.72
N LYS A 69 11.94 13.05 0.68
CA LYS A 69 12.63 12.20 -0.30
C LYS A 69 12.22 12.54 -1.72
N ILE A 70 10.94 12.85 -1.95
CA ILE A 70 10.44 13.26 -3.26
C ILE A 70 11.02 14.63 -3.62
N ILE A 71 11.01 15.58 -2.68
CA ILE A 71 11.57 16.92 -2.89
C ILE A 71 13.05 16.83 -3.26
N ASN A 72 13.83 16.10 -2.47
CA ASN A 72 15.28 15.97 -2.68
C ASN A 72 15.62 15.26 -3.99
N GLU A 73 14.92 14.19 -4.33
CA GLU A 73 15.15 13.47 -5.59
C GLU A 73 14.73 14.31 -6.81
N SER A 74 13.64 15.07 -6.69
CA SER A 74 13.16 15.96 -7.75
C SER A 74 14.17 17.06 -8.09
N LYS A 75 14.86 17.61 -7.07
CA LYS A 75 15.95 18.59 -7.25
C LYS A 75 17.13 18.00 -8.01
N LYS A 76 17.57 16.79 -7.65
CA LYS A 76 18.68 16.09 -8.33
C LYS A 76 18.37 15.84 -9.80
N LEU A 77 17.16 15.38 -10.09
CA LEU A 77 16.72 15.07 -11.46
C LEU A 77 16.26 16.30 -12.25
N LYS A 78 16.16 17.47 -11.61
CA LYS A 78 15.62 18.72 -12.18
C LYS A 78 14.20 18.54 -12.76
N ILE A 79 13.34 17.84 -12.03
CA ILE A 79 11.93 17.58 -12.40
C ILE A 79 11.01 18.14 -11.31
N ASN A 80 9.79 18.56 -11.67
CA ASN A 80 8.78 18.93 -10.68
C ASN A 80 8.43 17.74 -9.74
N PRO A 81 8.33 17.93 -8.40
CA PRO A 81 8.11 16.84 -7.44
C PRO A 81 6.82 16.06 -7.68
N PHE A 82 5.72 16.72 -8.05
CA PHE A 82 4.46 16.02 -8.38
C PHE A 82 4.56 15.21 -9.67
N LYS A 83 5.34 15.68 -10.66
CA LYS A 83 5.63 14.89 -11.87
C LYS A 83 6.46 13.66 -11.53
N LEU A 84 7.45 13.79 -10.64
CA LEU A 84 8.26 12.67 -10.14
C LEU A 84 7.39 11.63 -9.41
N ALA A 85 6.58 12.09 -8.46
CA ALA A 85 5.66 11.26 -7.69
C ALA A 85 4.70 10.49 -8.61
N LYS A 86 4.07 11.19 -9.56
CA LYS A 86 3.17 10.57 -10.54
C LYS A 86 3.87 9.53 -11.42
N LYS A 87 5.13 9.77 -11.81
CA LYS A 87 5.94 8.82 -12.59
C LYS A 87 6.17 7.53 -11.80
N PHE A 88 6.66 7.62 -10.57
CA PHE A 88 6.94 6.43 -9.77
C PHE A 88 5.69 5.74 -9.24
N PHE A 89 4.59 6.47 -9.03
CA PHE A 89 3.31 5.84 -8.74
C PHE A 89 2.82 4.96 -9.91
N LYS A 90 2.99 5.40 -11.16
CA LYS A 90 2.69 4.56 -12.33
C LYS A 90 3.55 3.30 -12.38
N PHE A 91 4.85 3.42 -12.08
CA PHE A 91 5.73 2.25 -12.00
C PHE A 91 5.30 1.28 -10.90
N TYR A 92 4.97 1.80 -9.71
CA TYR A 92 4.44 1.02 -8.62
C TYR A 92 3.20 0.20 -9.03
N LEU A 93 2.21 0.83 -9.66
CA LEU A 93 1.01 0.14 -10.15
C LEU A 93 1.33 -0.92 -11.22
N SER A 94 2.27 -0.63 -12.12
CA SER A 94 2.75 -1.59 -13.11
C SER A 94 3.41 -2.81 -12.44
N ASP A 95 4.23 -2.61 -11.42
CA ASP A 95 4.92 -3.69 -10.71
C ASP A 95 3.92 -4.57 -9.95
N LEU A 96 2.95 -3.98 -9.25
CA LEU A 96 1.86 -4.73 -8.62
C LEU A 96 1.08 -5.57 -9.63
N LYS A 97 0.75 -5.00 -10.80
CA LYS A 97 0.07 -5.73 -11.87
C LYS A 97 0.88 -6.92 -12.37
N LYS A 98 2.19 -6.74 -12.58
CA LYS A 98 3.10 -7.84 -13.00
C LYS A 98 3.22 -8.95 -11.97
N LEU A 99 3.14 -8.60 -10.68
CA LEU A 99 3.13 -9.54 -9.56
C LEU A 99 1.74 -10.14 -9.28
N ASN A 100 0.72 -9.82 -10.09
CA ASN A 100 -0.68 -10.22 -9.90
C ASN A 100 -1.23 -9.81 -8.52
N ILE A 101 -0.78 -8.67 -8.00
CA ILE A 101 -1.32 -8.07 -6.77
C ILE A 101 -2.47 -7.14 -7.16
N ASN A 102 -3.69 -7.48 -6.75
CA ASN A 102 -4.90 -6.75 -7.14
C ASN A 102 -5.97 -6.64 -6.04
N SER A 103 -5.61 -6.95 -4.79
CA SER A 103 -6.57 -6.93 -3.67
C SER A 103 -6.89 -5.53 -3.11
N VAL A 104 -6.10 -4.50 -3.44
CA VAL A 104 -6.28 -3.14 -2.92
C VAL A 104 -7.53 -2.52 -3.54
N ASP A 105 -8.47 -2.06 -2.70
CA ASP A 105 -9.72 -1.44 -3.19
C ASP A 105 -9.58 0.07 -3.41
N ILE A 106 -8.74 0.74 -2.60
CA ILE A 106 -8.54 2.19 -2.66
C ILE A 106 -7.06 2.50 -2.48
N TYR A 107 -6.49 3.21 -3.45
CA TYR A 107 -5.24 3.94 -3.29
C TYR A 107 -5.56 5.38 -2.91
N ALA A 108 -5.03 5.85 -1.78
CA ALA A 108 -5.29 7.18 -1.22
C ALA A 108 -4.00 8.03 -1.23
N PRO A 109 -3.73 8.81 -2.30
CA PRO A 109 -2.60 9.73 -2.34
C PRO A 109 -2.72 10.83 -1.29
N ALA A 110 -1.66 11.07 -0.53
CA ALA A 110 -1.63 12.08 0.53
C ALA A 110 -2.02 13.47 0.03
N SER A 111 -1.60 13.84 -1.19
CA SER A 111 -1.96 15.12 -1.83
C SER A 111 -3.46 15.37 -2.00
N LYS A 112 -4.29 14.32 -1.94
CA LYS A 112 -5.75 14.44 -2.02
C LYS A 112 -6.42 14.66 -0.66
N TYR A 113 -5.68 14.51 0.43
CA TYR A 113 -6.20 14.50 1.80
C TYR A 113 -5.56 15.59 2.68
N ILE A 114 -5.37 16.80 2.13
CA ILE A 114 -4.70 17.92 2.83
C ILE A 114 -5.64 18.68 3.77
N LYS A 115 -6.96 18.58 3.58
CA LYS A 115 -7.95 19.36 4.33
C LYS A 115 -8.55 18.61 5.52
N GLU A 116 -8.46 17.29 5.49
CA GLU A 116 -8.92 16.33 6.49
C GLU A 116 -8.14 16.45 7.79
#